data_AF-A0A537ZKS6-F1
#
_entry.id   AF-A0A537ZKS6-F1
#
_cell.length_a   1.000
_cell.length_b   1.000
_cell.length_c   1.000
_cell.angle_alpha   90.00
_cell.angle_beta   90.00
_cell.angle_gamma   90.00
#
_symmetry.space_group_name_H-M   'P 1'
#
loop_
_entity.id
_entity.type
_entity.pdbx_description
1 polymer ?
#
loop_
_entity_poly.entity_id
_entity_poly.type
_entity_poly.pdbx_seq_one_letter_code
_entity_poly.pdbx_strand_id
1 'polypeptide(L)'
;MARYVLHMDLDQFIAAVEMLRRPEIRDKPVVVGGDGDPTKRGVVSTANYQARRFGIRSAMPLRTAFKRAPEAVFLPVDADAYLEASRGVMDTLRT
;
A
#
# COMPACT_ATOMS: atom_id res chain seq x y z
N MET A 1 22.70 29.31 15.24
CA MET A 1 21.80 28.82 14.16
C MET A 1 20.79 27.85 14.75
N ALA A 2 19.54 27.89 14.31
CA ALA A 2 18.53 26.91 14.71
C ALA A 2 18.78 25.57 13.99
N ARG A 3 18.56 24.47 14.70
CA ARG A 3 18.58 23.12 14.12
C ARG A 3 17.17 22.79 13.62
N TYR A 4 17.06 22.36 12.37
CA TYR A 4 15.81 21.86 11.80
C TYR A 4 15.82 20.33 11.79
N VAL A 5 14.66 19.73 12.03
CA VAL A 5 14.44 18.29 11.93
C VAL A 5 13.29 18.08 10.96
N LEU A 6 13.53 17.33 9.88
CA LEU A 6 12.53 16.97 8.88
C LEU A 6 12.12 15.51 9.07
N HIS A 7 10.82 15.25 9.07
CA HIS A 7 10.25 13.91 9.01
C HIS A 7 9.65 13.70 7.62
N MET A 8 9.96 12.57 6.99
CA MET A 8 9.43 12.20 5.68
C MET A 8 8.82 10.80 5.74
N ASP A 9 7.59 10.67 5.26
CA ASP A 9 6.84 9.41 5.14
C ASP A 9 6.35 9.27 3.70
N LEU A 10 6.41 8.05 3.16
CA LEU A 10 6.05 7.80 1.76
C LEU A 10 4.55 7.52 1.63
N ASP A 11 3.90 8.31 0.79
CA ASP A 11 2.47 8.20 0.54
C ASP A 11 2.08 6.78 0.09
N GLN A 12 1.16 6.16 0.83
CA GLN A 12 0.56 4.85 0.50
C GLN A 12 1.59 3.79 0.07
N PHE A 13 2.78 3.80 0.70
CA PHE A 13 4.02 3.17 0.21
C PHE A 13 3.86 1.81 -0.47
N ILE A 14 3.30 0.81 0.24
CA ILE A 14 3.16 -0.55 -0.30
C ILE A 14 2.27 -0.57 -1.56
N ALA A 15 1.16 0.15 -1.55
CA ALA A 15 0.30 0.24 -2.73
C ALA A 15 0.95 1.06 -3.87
N ALA A 16 1.74 2.08 -3.54
CA ALA A 16 2.48 2.86 -4.54
C ALA A 16 3.53 2.00 -5.28
N VAL A 17 4.25 1.14 -4.55
CA VAL A 17 5.20 0.18 -5.16
C VAL A 17 4.48 -0.74 -6.15
N GLU A 18 3.34 -1.30 -5.75
CA GLU A 18 2.57 -2.18 -6.63
C GLU A 18 1.99 -1.45 -7.86
N MET A 19 1.50 -0.22 -7.69
CA MET A 19 1.01 0.62 -8.80
C MET A 19 2.12 1.07 -9.76
N LEU A 20 3.37 1.15 -9.28
CA LEU A 20 4.53 1.42 -10.12
C LEU A 20 4.91 0.20 -10.96
N ARG A 21 4.90 -1.00 -10.35
CA ARG A 21 5.18 -2.29 -10.99
C ARG A 21 4.08 -2.72 -11.97
N ARG A 22 2.84 -2.31 -11.70
CA ARG A 22 1.63 -2.66 -12.46
C ARG A 22 0.87 -1.40 -12.90
N PRO A 23 1.27 -0.75 -14.00
CA PRO A 23 0.63 0.46 -14.48
C PRO A 23 -0.88 0.31 -14.75
N GLU A 24 -1.34 -0.90 -15.08
CA GLU A 24 -2.73 -1.25 -15.40
C GLU A 24 -3.71 -1.17 -14.22
N ILE A 25 -3.21 -1.00 -12.99
CA ILE A 25 -4.03 -0.84 -11.78
C ILE A 25 -3.95 0.56 -11.17
N ARG A 26 -3.25 1.50 -11.81
CA ARG A 26 -3.00 2.85 -11.25
C ARG A 26 -4.28 3.64 -10.96
N ASP A 27 -5.30 3.47 -11.80
CA ASP A 27 -6.58 4.18 -11.67
C ASP A 27 -7.66 3.35 -10.96
N LYS A 28 -7.30 2.21 -10.36
CA LYS A 28 -8.22 1.30 -9.67
C LYS A 28 -8.09 1.41 -8.15
N PRO A 29 -9.12 1.05 -7.37
CA PRO A 29 -8.97 0.80 -5.95
C PRO A 29 -8.02 -0.40 -5.74
N VAL A 30 -6.94 -0.20 -4.99
CA VAL A 30 -5.92 -1.23 -4.72
C VAL A 30 -5.80 -1.46 -3.22
N VAL A 31 -5.82 -2.74 -2.84
CA VAL A 31 -5.67 -3.22 -1.47
C VAL A 31 -4.58 -4.28 -1.46
N VAL A 32 -3.55 -4.08 -0.64
CA VAL A 32 -2.50 -5.06 -0.42
C VAL A 32 -2.69 -5.67 0.96
N GLY A 33 -2.67 -7.00 1.06
CA GLY A 33 -2.76 -7.69 2.34
C GLY A 33 -2.88 -9.21 2.23
N GLY A 34 -2.38 -9.93 3.23
CA GLY A 34 -2.37 -11.38 3.26
C GLY A 34 -1.71 -12.00 2.02
N ASP A 35 -2.30 -13.07 1.52
CA ASP A 35 -1.93 -13.75 0.27
C ASP A 35 -2.69 -13.21 -0.96
N GLY A 36 -3.36 -12.05 -0.83
CA GLY A 36 -4.14 -11.43 -1.90
C GLY A 36 -5.55 -12.00 -2.08
N ASP A 37 -5.94 -13.04 -1.34
CA ASP A 37 -7.30 -13.56 -1.35
C ASP A 37 -8.16 -12.87 -0.27
N PRO A 38 -9.12 -12.01 -0.65
CA PRO A 38 -9.95 -11.29 0.32
C PRO A 38 -10.90 -12.18 1.12
N THR A 39 -11.12 -13.43 0.70
CA THR A 39 -12.01 -14.37 1.36
C THR A 39 -11.34 -15.11 2.51
N LYS A 40 -10.01 -15.06 2.61
CA LYS A 40 -9.24 -15.69 3.71
C LYS A 40 -9.07 -14.76 4.90
N ARG A 41 -8.58 -15.33 6.02
CA ARG A 41 -8.25 -14.55 7.22
C ARG A 41 -7.00 -13.73 6.93
N GLY A 42 -7.12 -12.41 7.02
CA GLY A 42 -6.02 -11.48 6.85
C GLY A 42 -6.50 -10.06 7.07
N VAL A 43 -5.56 -9.13 7.07
CA VAL A 43 -5.83 -7.69 7.19
C VAL A 43 -5.21 -6.93 6.03
N VAL A 44 -5.78 -5.76 5.75
CA VAL A 44 -5.21 -4.77 4.83
C VAL A 44 -3.89 -4.26 5.39
N SER A 45 -2.80 -4.50 4.67
CA SER A 45 -1.49 -3.89 4.94
C SER A 45 -1.49 -2.43 4.49
N THR A 46 -1.96 -2.16 3.27
CA THR A 46 -2.10 -0.81 2.72
C THR A 46 -3.25 -0.75 1.72
N ALA A 47 -3.95 0.38 1.70
CA ALA A 47 -4.95 0.71 0.70
C ALA A 47 -4.54 2.01 -0.01
N ASN A 48 -4.66 2.04 -1.34
CA ASN A 48 -4.41 3.25 -2.10
C ASN A 48 -5.49 4.31 -1.88
N TYR A 49 -5.26 5.56 -2.28
CA TYR A 49 -6.21 6.65 -2.07
C TYR A 49 -7.60 6.37 -2.67
N GLN A 50 -7.68 5.68 -3.81
CA GLN A 50 -8.96 5.30 -4.40
C GLN A 50 -9.71 4.30 -3.50
N ALA A 51 -9.05 3.26 -3.00
CA ALA A 51 -9.64 2.30 -2.05
C ALA A 51 -10.04 2.97 -0.72
N ARG A 52 -9.28 3.97 -0.26
CA ARG A 52 -9.60 4.75 0.96
C ARG A 52 -10.93 5.51 0.83
N ARG A 53 -11.38 5.87 -0.38
CA ARG A 53 -12.70 6.50 -0.60
C ARG A 53 -13.87 5.59 -0.21
N PHE A 54 -13.68 4.27 -0.24
CA PHE A 54 -14.62 3.27 0.27
C PHE A 54 -14.49 3.04 1.78
N GLY A 55 -13.67 3.85 2.46
CA GLY A 55 -13.37 3.74 3.88
C GLY A 55 -12.45 2.56 4.23
N ILE A 56 -11.78 1.96 3.25
CA ILE A 56 -10.80 0.89 3.46
C ILE A 56 -9.53 1.52 4.07
N ARG A 57 -9.03 0.94 5.17
CA ARG A 57 -7.85 1.43 5.90
C ARG A 57 -6.98 0.27 6.35
N SER A 58 -5.72 0.55 6.67
CA SER A 58 -4.81 -0.45 7.23
C SER A 58 -5.39 -1.09 8.50
N ALA A 59 -5.01 -2.35 8.74
CA ALA A 59 -5.52 -3.23 9.79
C ALA A 59 -7.01 -3.62 9.67
N MET A 60 -7.75 -3.13 8.67
CA MET A 60 -9.10 -3.62 8.37
C MET A 60 -9.04 -5.10 7.95
N PRO A 61 -9.95 -5.98 8.41
CA PRO A 61 -10.05 -7.34 7.88
C PRO A 61 -10.28 -7.34 6.37
N LEU A 62 -9.57 -8.20 5.63
CA LEU A 62 -9.68 -8.27 4.15
C LEU A 62 -11.12 -8.55 3.70
N ARG A 63 -11.82 -9.44 4.39
CA ARG A 63 -13.25 -9.71 4.15
C ARG A 63 -14.13 -8.46 4.27
N THR A 64 -13.81 -7.57 5.20
CA THR A 64 -14.54 -6.30 5.37
C THR A 64 -14.19 -5.31 4.27
N ALA A 65 -12.93 -5.25 3.85
CA ALA A 65 -12.51 -4.43 2.72
C ALA A 65 -13.20 -4.87 1.41
N PHE A 66 -13.27 -6.18 1.17
CA PHE A 66 -13.94 -6.75 0.00
C PHE A 66 -15.44 -6.48 -0.02
N LYS A 67 -16.11 -6.53 1.13
CA LYS A 67 -17.53 -6.12 1.21
C LYS A 67 -17.75 -4.64 0.88
N ARG A 68 -16.74 -3.78 1.09
CA ARG A 68 -16.83 -2.33 0.82
C ARG A 68 -16.53 -1.98 -0.63
N ALA A 69 -15.61 -2.69 -1.25
CA ALA A 69 -15.25 -2.53 -2.65
C ALA A 69 -14.93 -3.90 -3.28
N PRO A 70 -15.96 -4.66 -3.73
CA PRO A 70 -15.77 -5.94 -4.39
C PRO A 70 -14.97 -5.86 -5.70
N GLU A 71 -14.96 -4.68 -6.33
CA GLU A 71 -14.25 -4.35 -7.55
C GLU A 71 -12.77 -3.98 -7.34
N ALA A 72 -12.34 -3.84 -6.07
CA ALA A 72 -10.95 -3.50 -5.77
C ALA A 72 -10.00 -4.63 -6.16
N VAL A 73 -8.78 -4.25 -6.56
CA VAL A 73 -7.70 -5.19 -6.82
C VAL A 73 -7.06 -5.57 -5.48
N PHE A 74 -7.12 -6.86 -5.14
CA PHE A 74 -6.46 -7.42 -3.96
C PHE A 74 -5.14 -8.08 -4.37
N LEU A 75 -4.06 -7.69 -3.70
CA LEU A 75 -2.71 -8.18 -3.97
C LEU A 75 -2.07 -8.79 -2.72
N PRO A 76 -1.23 -9.83 -2.88
CA PRO A 76 -0.43 -10.37 -1.78
C PRO A 76 0.63 -9.37 -1.31
N VAL A 77 1.10 -9.56 -0.08
CA VAL A 77 2.27 -8.83 0.43
C VAL A 77 3.54 -9.39 -0.23
N ASP A 78 4.36 -8.52 -0.82
CA ASP A 78 5.68 -8.82 -1.39
C ASP A 78 6.75 -8.00 -0.66
N ALA A 79 7.21 -8.52 0.49
CA ALA A 79 8.12 -7.79 1.38
C ALA A 79 9.46 -7.45 0.71
N ASP A 80 9.96 -8.31 -0.17
CA ASP A 80 11.25 -8.11 -0.84
C ASP A 80 11.20 -6.89 -1.77
N ALA A 81 10.13 -6.77 -2.56
CA ALA A 81 9.92 -5.60 -3.42
C ALA A 81 9.80 -4.30 -2.62
N TYR A 82 9.14 -4.33 -1.46
CA TYR A 82 8.98 -3.15 -0.60
C TYR A 82 10.31 -2.73 0.05
N LEU A 83 11.10 -3.70 0.50
CA LEU A 83 12.41 -3.45 1.07
C LEU A 83 13.39 -2.91 0.03
N GLU A 84 13.32 -3.40 -1.21
CA GLU A 84 14.10 -2.87 -2.32
C GLU A 84 13.75 -1.42 -2.63
N ALA A 85 12.46 -1.10 -2.77
CA ALA A 85 12.00 0.26 -2.99
C ALA A 85 12.40 1.20 -1.84
N SER A 86 12.31 0.72 -0.59
CA SER A 86 12.72 1.49 0.59
C SER A 86 14.20 1.83 0.59
N ARG A 87 15.08 0.88 0.21
CA ARG A 87 16.52 1.14 0.06
C ARG A 87 16.79 2.26 -0.94
N GLY A 88 16.16 2.21 -2.13
CA GLY A 88 16.34 3.25 -3.14
C GLY A 88 15.96 4.65 -2.66
N VAL A 89 14.86 4.78 -1.90
CA VAL A 89 14.47 6.06 -1.29
C VAL A 89 15.50 6.50 -0.25
N MET A 90 15.90 5.63 0.66
CA MET A 90 16.84 5.97 1.73
C MET A 90 18.22 6.35 1.19
N ASP A 91 18.68 5.72 0.11
CA ASP A 91 19.93 6.07 -0.55
C ASP A 91 19.85 7.50 -1.13
N THR A 92 18.71 7.89 -1.68
CA THR A 92 18.46 9.26 -2.18
C THR A 92 18.45 10.30 -1.05
N LEU A 93 18.01 9.94 0.16
CA LEU A 93 17.98 10.88 1.30
C LEU A 93 19.33 11.07 1.98
N ARG A 94 20.30 10.18 1.73
CA ARG A 94 21.65 10.25 2.32
C ARG A 94 22.60 11.13 1.52
N THR A 95 22.23 11.52 0.30
CA THR A 95 23.01 12.42 -0.56
C THR A 95 22.78 13.88 -0.16
#